data_AF-A0A2M7JDJ5-F1
#
_entry.id   AF-A0A2M7JDJ5-F1
#
_cell.length_a   1.000
_cell.length_b   1.000
_cell.length_c   1.000
_cell.angle_alpha   90.00
_cell.angle_beta   90.00
_cell.angle_gamma   90.00
#
_symmetry.space_group_name_H-M   'P 1'
#
loop_
_entity.id
_entity.type
_entity.pdbx_description
1 polymer ?
#
loop_
_entity_poly.entity_id
_entity_poly.type
_entity_poly.pdbx_seq_one_letter_code
_entity_poly.pdbx_strand_id
1 'polypeptide(L)' 'MPNIGPLELTLILVIVVVLFGAKRLPDLGKSLGKGIREFQSAISSKKSDADDAKKEEL' A
#
# COMPACT_ATOMS: atom_id res chain seq x y z
N MET A 1 10.44 -5.48 -28.46
CA MET A 1 10.54 -5.46 -26.97
C MET A 1 9.46 -6.37 -26.43
N PRO A 2 9.76 -7.30 -25.51
CA PRO A 2 8.72 -8.10 -24.87
C PRO A 2 7.79 -7.14 -24.11
N ASN A 3 6.53 -7.12 -24.52
CA ASN A 3 5.49 -6.33 -23.85
C ASN A 3 4.86 -7.23 -22.81
N ILE A 4 5.14 -6.97 -21.52
CA ILE A 4 4.47 -7.63 -20.42
C ILE A 4 3.00 -7.25 -20.48
N GLY A 5 2.21 -8.13 -21.09
CA GLY A 5 0.78 -7.92 -21.24
C GLY A 5 0.05 -8.23 -19.93
N PRO A 6 -1.23 -7.80 -19.80
CA PRO A 6 -2.10 -8.21 -18.69
C PRO A 6 -2.14 -9.73 -18.49
N LEU A 7 -1.98 -10.49 -19.58
CA LEU A 7 -1.97 -11.94 -19.61
C LEU A 7 -0.72 -12.54 -18.93
N GLU A 8 0.47 -12.02 -19.20
CA GLU A 8 1.72 -12.44 -18.54
C GLU A 8 1.72 -12.09 -17.05
N LEU A 9 1.23 -10.88 -16.72
CA LEU A 9 1.10 -10.47 -15.32
C LEU A 9 0.16 -11.42 -14.56
N THR A 10 -0.95 -11.83 -15.19
CA THR A 10 -1.89 -12.80 -14.62
C THR A 10 -1.23 -14.18 -14.43
N LEU A 11 -0.45 -14.67 -15.38
CA LEU A 11 0.27 -15.94 -15.26
C LEU A 11 1.24 -15.92 -14.07
N ILE A 12 2.01 -14.84 -13.91
CA ILE A 12 2.93 -14.66 -12.77
C ILE A 12 2.14 -14.63 -11.46
N LEU A 13 1.02 -13.91 -11.42
CA LEU A 13 0.16 -13.83 -10.25
C LEU A 13 -0.39 -15.21 -9.86
N VAL A 14 -0.79 -16.03 -10.83
CA VAL A 14 -1.22 -17.41 -10.60
C VAL A 14 -0.10 -18.24 -9.97
N ILE A 15 1.13 -18.14 -10.47
CA ILE A 15 2.28 -18.86 -9.88
C ILE A 15 2.51 -18.42 -8.43
N VAL A 16 2.49 -17.12 -8.15
CA VAL A 16 2.61 -16.58 -6.78
C VAL A 16 1.49 -17.13 -5.89
N VAL A 17 0.25 -17.14 -6.38
CA VAL A 17 -0.90 -17.69 -5.65
C VAL A 17 -0.75 -19.19 -5.37
N VAL A 18 -0.16 -19.96 -6.27
CA VAL A 18 0.09 -21.39 -6.05
C VAL A 18 1.18 -21.60 -4.99
N LEU A 19 2.26 -20.81 -5.02
CA LEU A 19 3.37 -20.92 -4.06
C LEU A 19 2.98 -20.47 -2.65
N PHE A 20 2.31 -19.32 -2.52
CA PHE A 20 1.94 -18.74 -1.24
C PHE A 20 0.56 -19.19 -0.76
N GLY A 21 -0.28 -19.68 -1.66
CA GLY A 21 -1.68 -20.01 -1.41
C GLY A 21 -2.62 -18.80 -1.56
N ALA A 22 -3.77 -19.02 -2.20
CA ALA A 22 -4.79 -17.99 -2.43
C ALA A 22 -5.31 -17.33 -1.14
N LYS A 23 -5.18 -18.01 0.00
CA LYS A 23 -5.60 -17.49 1.32
C LYS A 23 -4.57 -16.57 1.97
N ARG A 24 -3.27 -16.69 1.66
CA ARG A 24 -2.22 -15.86 2.26
C ARG A 24 -2.13 -14.48 1.64
N LEU A 25 -2.32 -14.37 0.32
CA LEU A 25 -2.27 -13.10 -0.42
C LEU A 25 -3.21 -12.01 0.17
N PRO A 26 -4.50 -12.28 0.44
CA PRO A 26 -5.39 -11.29 1.02
C PRO A 26 -5.06 -10.96 2.48
N ASP A 27 -4.56 -11.91 3.27
CA ASP A 27 -4.14 -11.65 4.65
C ASP A 27 -2.92 -10.73 4.70
N LEU A 28 -1.94 -10.96 3.84
CA LEU A 28 -0.77 -10.08 3.66
C LEU A 28 -1.18 -8.69 3.18
N GLY A 29 -2.10 -8.61 2.21
CA GLY A 29 -2.64 -7.34 1.73
C GLY A 29 -3.38 -6.56 2.83
N LYS A 30 -4.15 -7.24 3.67
CA LYS A 30 -4.86 -6.62 4.81
C LYS A 30 -3.89 -6.08 5.86
N SER A 31 -2.84 -6.83 6.21
CA SER A 31 -1.86 -6.37 7.22
C SER A 31 -1.02 -5.21 6.69
N LEU A 32 -0.52 -5.29 5.45
CA LEU A 32 0.19 -4.20 4.78
C LEU A 32 -0.70 -2.97 4.63
N GLY A 33 -1.95 -3.14 4.19
CA GLY A 33 -2.90 -2.05 4.00
C GLY A 33 -3.21 -1.30 5.31
N LYS A 34 -3.35 -2.01 6.43
CA LYS A 34 -3.49 -1.39 7.75
C LYS A 34 -2.24 -0.59 8.12
N GLY A 35 -1.05 -1.17 7.98
CA GLY A 35 0.21 -0.49 8.28
C GLY A 35 0.43 0.77 7.43
N ILE A 36 0.14 0.70 6.13
CA ILE A 36 0.22 1.87 5.23
C ILE A 36 -0.77 2.96 5.66
N ARG A 37 -1.99 2.59 6.04
CA ARG A 37 -3.01 3.55 6.48
C ARG A 37 -2.64 4.24 7.78
N GLU A 38 -2.10 3.51 8.75
CA GLU A 38 -1.60 4.08 10.01
C GLU A 38 -0.38 4.98 9.76
N PHE A 39 0.55 4.54 8.90
CA PHE A 39 1.70 5.35 8.50
C PHE A 39 1.29 6.65 7.82
N GLN A 40 0.33 6.59 6.89
CA GLN A 40 -0.19 7.77 6.20
C GLN A 40 -0.91 8.72 7.16
N SER A 41 -1.68 8.18 8.10
CA SER A 41 -2.38 8.97 9.13
C SER A 41 -1.39 9.69 10.04
N ALA A 42 -0.34 9.00 10.51
CA ALA A 42 0.71 9.59 11.35
C ALA A 42 1.47 10.71 10.62
N ILE A 43 1.75 10.55 9.32
CA ILE A 43 2.39 11.59 8.51
C ILE A 43 1.44 12.79 8.31
N SER A 44 0.16 12.53 8.05
CA SER A 44 -0.83 13.59 7.80
C SER A 44 -1.07 14.43 9.05
N SER A 45 -1.22 13.82 10.23
CA SER A 45 -1.36 14.53 11.50
C SER A 45 -0.17 15.45 11.77
N LYS A 46 1.06 14.95 11.57
CA LYS A 46 2.29 15.75 11.72
C LYS A 46 2.36 16.96 10.78
N LYS A 47 1.76 16.85 9.59
CA LYS A 47 1.69 17.94 8.61
C LYS A 47 0.68 18.99 9.04
N SER A 48 -0.49 18.55 9.49
CA SER A 48 -1.54 19.43 10.02
C SER A 48 -1.08 20.22 11.25
N ASP A 49 -0.38 19.57 12.19
CA ASP A 49 0.17 20.26 13.37
C ASP A 49 1.24 21.32 13.00
N ALA A 50 1.98 21.12 11.91
CA ALA A 50 2.97 22.07 11.41
C ALA A 50 2.35 23.24 10.62
N ASP A 51 1.19 23.04 10.00
CA ASP A 51 0.44 24.09 9.29
C ASP A 51 -0.38 24.97 10.27
N ASP A 52 -0.90 24.40 11.37
CA ASP A 52 -1.65 25.15 12.39
C ASP A 52 -0.73 26.09 13.21
N ALA A 53 0.47 25.61 13.59
CA ALA A 53 1.45 26.43 14.31
C ALA A 53 1.92 27.67 13.54
N LYS A 54 1.84 27.66 12.20
CA LYS A 54 2.26 28.79 11.34
C LYS A 54 1.17 29.84 11.14
N LYS A 55 -0.07 29.56 11.56
CA LYS A 55 -1.24 30.42 11.35
C LYS A 55 -1.61 31.27 12.57
N GLU A 56 -0.99 31.02 13.72
CA GLU A 56 -1.14 31.81 14.96
C GLU A 56 -0.08 32.90 15.14
N GLU A 57 0.98 32.94 14.32
CA GLU A 57 2.05 33.96 14.35
C GLU A 57 1.86 35.12 13.33
N LEU A 58 0.76 35.17 12.57
CA LEU A 58 0.41 36.23 11.60
C LEU A 58 -0.89 36.94 12.00
#